data_AF-A0A938BP90-F1
#
_entry.id   AF-A0A938BP90-F1
#
_cell.length_a   1.000
_cell.length_b   1.000
_cell.length_c   1.000
_cell.angle_alpha   90.00
_cell.angle_beta   90.00
_cell.angle_gamma   90.00
#
_symmetry.space_group_name_H-M   'P 1'
#
loop_
_entity.id
_entity.type
_entity.pdbx_description
1 polymer ?
#
loop_
_entity_poly.entity_id
_entity_poly.type
_entity_poly.pdbx_seq_one_letter_code
_entity_poly.pdbx_strand_id
1 'polypeptide(L)'
;MVVRVLKVGLLAGLLAGLLVALLQQAATTPLILKAETYEAASGGAAPAAQSHDRHAHDHGDAWKPKEGLERFAFTAIATIATAVGVSFVLLAAMLVAGATIDRRSAITWAIAGFIAVGLAPAAGLAPELPGSASGDLTGRQAWWIGTAVATALSLWMLARFDSPLVIVAA
;
A
#
# COMPACT_ATOMS: atom_id res chain seq x y z
N MET A 1 23.07 -7.74 -17.07
CA MET A 1 21.67 -7.28 -16.97
C MET A 1 21.18 -7.26 -15.51
N VAL A 2 21.27 -8.39 -14.78
CA VAL A 2 20.77 -8.53 -13.40
C VAL A 2 21.33 -7.49 -12.42
N VAL A 3 22.65 -7.28 -12.39
CA VAL A 3 23.29 -6.29 -11.49
C VAL A 3 22.75 -4.86 -11.71
N ARG A 4 22.42 -4.51 -12.97
CA ARG A 4 21.86 -3.19 -13.30
C ARG A 4 20.44 -3.06 -12.75
N VAL A 5 19.60 -4.08 -12.93
CA VAL A 5 18.23 -4.12 -12.39
C VAL A 5 18.24 -4.04 -10.86
N LEU A 6 19.11 -4.80 -10.20
CA LEU A 6 19.25 -4.77 -8.74
C LEU A 6 19.64 -3.39 -8.22
N LYS A 7 20.68 -2.76 -8.80
CA LYS A 7 21.13 -1.43 -8.39
C LYS A 7 20.04 -0.37 -8.59
N VAL A 8 19.38 -0.38 -9.74
CA VAL A 8 18.34 0.61 -10.07
C VAL A 8 17.12 0.43 -9.17
N GLY A 9 16.62 -0.80 -9.00
CA GLY A 9 15.47 -1.07 -8.15
C GLY A 9 15.73 -0.74 -6.69
N LEU A 10 16.90 -1.13 -6.16
CA LEU A 10 17.28 -0.81 -4.78
C LEU A 10 17.40 0.70 -4.55
N LEU A 11 18.07 1.43 -5.44
CA LEU A 11 18.23 2.87 -5.31
C LEU A 11 16.89 3.61 -5.44
N ALA A 12 16.07 3.24 -6.43
CA ALA A 12 14.76 3.83 -6.64
C ALA A 12 13.84 3.59 -5.43
N GLY A 13 13.82 2.36 -4.92
CA GLY A 13 13.03 1.99 -3.74
C GLY A 13 13.51 2.68 -2.46
N LEU A 14 14.82 2.79 -2.26
CA LEU A 14 15.40 3.51 -1.13
C LEU A 14 14.99 4.98 -1.13
N LEU A 15 15.15 5.67 -2.26
CA LEU A 15 14.81 7.09 -2.38
C LEU A 15 13.30 7.33 -2.23
N ALA A 16 12.49 6.52 -2.89
CA ALA A 16 11.03 6.59 -2.77
C ALA A 16 10.57 6.30 -1.33
N GLY A 17 11.12 5.26 -0.71
CA GLY A 17 10.79 4.87 0.66
C GLY A 17 11.19 5.92 1.68
N LEU A 18 12.36 6.54 1.54
CA LEU A 18 12.78 7.65 2.40
C LEU A 18 11.84 8.85 2.27
N LEU A 19 11.47 9.21 1.04
CA LEU A 19 10.51 10.29 0.79
C LEU A 19 9.15 9.98 1.43
N VAL A 20 8.62 8.77 1.24
CA VAL A 20 7.35 8.35 1.83
C VAL A 20 7.41 8.33 3.36
N ALA A 21 8.51 7.86 3.96
CA ALA A 21 8.69 7.87 5.41
C ALA A 21 8.66 9.29 5.99
N LEU A 22 9.30 10.26 5.30
CA LEU A 22 9.23 11.67 5.69
C LEU A 22 7.81 12.25 5.55
N LEU A 23 7.11 11.90 4.48
CA LEU A 23 5.71 12.29 4.29
C LEU A 23 4.80 11.69 5.37
N GLN A 24 5.00 10.42 5.73
CA GLN A 24 4.28 9.76 6.82
C GLN A 24 4.56 10.42 8.18
N GLN A 25 5.80 10.86 8.43
CA GLN A 25 6.14 11.59 9.64
C GLN A 25 5.41 12.94 9.74
N ALA A 26 5.23 13.63 8.61
CA ALA A 26 4.57 14.93 8.57
C ALA A 26 3.02 14.84 8.52
N ALA A 27 2.46 13.82 7.86
CA ALA A 27 1.02 13.70 7.62
C ALA A 27 0.35 12.64 8.50
N THR A 28 0.82 11.39 8.43
CA THR A 28 0.15 10.25 9.07
C THR A 28 0.39 10.20 10.59
N THR A 29 1.63 10.47 11.02
CA THR A 29 2.02 10.35 12.44
C THR A 29 1.24 11.28 13.38
N PRO A 30 1.00 12.57 13.05
CA PRO A 30 0.16 13.43 13.88
C PRO A 30 -1.28 12.92 14.02
N LEU A 31 -1.84 12.31 12.98
CA LEU A 31 -3.18 11.72 13.02
C LEU A 31 -3.25 10.50 13.94
N ILE A 32 -2.22 9.64 13.90
CA ILE A 32 -2.11 8.48 14.80
C ILE A 32 -2.00 8.95 16.26
N LEU A 33 -1.10 9.89 16.55
CA LEU A 33 -0.92 10.40 17.91
C LEU A 33 -2.21 11.04 18.45
N LYS A 34 -2.96 11.75 17.59
CA LYS A 34 -4.26 12.30 17.95
C LYS A 34 -5.30 11.19 18.21
N ALA A 35 -5.33 10.14 17.39
CA ALA A 35 -6.21 8.99 17.59
C ALA A 35 -5.94 8.26 18.92
N GLU A 36 -4.66 8.04 19.26
CA GLU A 36 -4.24 7.41 20.53
C GLU A 36 -4.79 8.18 21.75
N THR A 37 -4.89 9.52 21.70
CA THR A 37 -5.51 10.30 22.79
C THR A 37 -6.99 10.01 23.01
N TYR A 38 -7.74 9.74 21.93
CA TYR A 38 -9.16 9.41 22.01
C TYR A 38 -9.36 7.99 22.54
N GLU A 39 -8.52 7.05 22.12
CA GLU A 39 -8.55 5.66 22.61
C GLU A 39 -8.26 5.59 24.11
N ALA A 40 -7.21 6.29 24.57
CA ALA A 40 -6.87 6.39 25.99
C ALA A 40 -8.00 7.01 26.83
N ALA A 41 -8.68 8.04 26.31
CA ALA A 41 -9.82 8.67 26.98
C ALA A 41 -11.08 7.79 27.00
N SER A 42 -11.25 6.90 26.01
CA SER A 42 -12.38 5.97 25.91
C SER A 42 -12.27 4.73 26.79
N GLY A 43 -11.19 4.60 27.58
CA GLY A 43 -11.02 3.51 28.54
C GLY A 43 -10.80 2.13 27.92
N GLY A 44 -10.32 2.05 26.67
CA GLY A 44 -10.02 0.78 26.01
C GLY A 44 -11.23 -0.12 25.74
N ALA A 45 -12.45 0.44 25.68
CA ALA A 45 -13.67 -0.31 25.42
C ALA A 45 -13.73 -0.78 23.96
N ALA A 46 -13.01 -1.85 23.64
CA ALA A 46 -13.39 -2.72 22.54
C ALA A 46 -14.78 -3.31 22.88
N PRO A 47 -15.77 -3.30 21.98
CA PRO A 47 -17.00 -4.05 22.20
C PRO A 47 -16.61 -5.53 22.24
N ALA A 48 -16.68 -6.12 23.43
CA ALA A 48 -16.50 -7.55 23.63
C ALA A 48 -17.56 -8.29 22.80
N ALA A 49 -17.13 -8.86 21.67
CA ALA A 49 -17.92 -9.83 20.94
C ALA A 49 -18.12 -11.04 21.87
N GLN A 50 -19.33 -11.19 22.40
CA GLN A 50 -19.74 -12.41 23.10
C GLN A 50 -19.81 -13.54 22.06
N SER A 51 -18.71 -14.29 21.94
CA SER A 51 -18.75 -15.62 21.32
C SER A 51 -18.01 -16.59 22.23
N HIS A 52 -18.71 -17.66 22.57
CA HIS A 52 -18.24 -18.74 23.42
C HIS A 52 -17.04 -19.46 22.79
N ASP A 53 -15.86 -19.33 23.38
CA ASP A 53 -15.05 -20.46 23.86
C ASP A 53 -13.72 -19.98 24.46
N ARG A 54 -13.30 -20.64 25.54
CA ARG A 54 -12.22 -20.22 26.42
C ARG A 54 -10.84 -20.53 25.82
N HIS A 55 -10.25 -19.55 25.16
CA HIS A 55 -8.80 -19.37 25.16
C HIS A 55 -8.51 -17.92 25.53
N ALA A 56 -8.28 -17.67 26.83
CA ALA A 56 -7.74 -16.41 27.30
C ALA A 56 -6.30 -16.29 26.78
N HIS A 57 -6.15 -15.67 25.62
CA HIS A 57 -4.86 -15.13 25.21
C HIS A 57 -4.58 -13.97 26.16
N ASP A 58 -3.63 -14.18 27.07
CA ASP A 58 -2.97 -13.12 27.80
C ASP A 58 -2.34 -12.18 26.76
N HIS A 59 -3.02 -11.07 26.47
CA HIS A 59 -2.45 -9.97 25.70
C HIS A 59 -1.47 -9.22 26.61
N GLY A 60 -0.43 -9.92 27.07
CA GLY A 60 0.73 -9.28 27.69
C GLY A 60 1.24 -8.18 26.75
N ASP A 61 1.65 -7.06 27.34
CA ASP A 61 2.05 -5.82 26.65
C ASP A 61 2.68 -6.10 25.28
N ALA A 62 1.86 -6.02 24.23
CA ALA A 62 2.32 -6.29 22.88
C ALA A 62 3.43 -5.28 22.57
N TRP A 63 4.61 -5.79 22.20
CA TRP A 63 5.77 -4.94 21.97
C TRP A 63 5.42 -3.83 20.97
N LYS A 64 5.63 -2.58 21.36
CA LYS A 64 5.54 -1.40 20.48
C LYS A 64 6.82 -0.56 20.57
N PRO A 65 7.33 -0.02 19.45
CA PRO A 65 8.41 0.96 19.48
C PRO A 65 8.08 2.14 20.38
N LYS A 66 9.08 2.68 21.09
CA LYS A 66 8.91 3.92 21.86
C LYS A 66 8.66 5.11 20.94
N GLU A 67 7.95 6.12 21.45
CA GLU A 67 7.72 7.37 20.73
C GLU A 67 9.01 8.07 20.30
N GLY A 68 8.90 8.89 19.25
CA GLY A 68 10.00 9.66 18.72
C GLY A 68 10.86 8.87 17.74
N LEU A 69 12.18 8.83 17.98
CA LEU A 69 13.15 8.30 17.00
C LEU A 69 13.01 6.80 16.76
N GLU A 70 12.65 6.01 17.78
CA GLU A 70 12.53 4.56 17.64
C GLU A 70 11.35 4.19 16.73
N ARG A 71 10.14 4.73 16.99
CA ARG A 71 8.97 4.57 16.13
C ARG A 71 9.22 5.06 14.71
N PHE A 72 9.87 6.21 14.54
CA PHE A 72 10.22 6.71 13.21
C PHE A 72 11.19 5.76 12.47
N ALA A 73 12.23 5.27 13.14
CA ALA A 73 13.22 4.38 12.52
C ALA A 73 12.60 3.07 12.04
N PHE A 74 11.79 2.41 12.88
CA PHE A 74 11.09 1.18 12.48
C PHE A 74 10.11 1.42 11.34
N THR A 75 9.35 2.52 11.39
CA THR A 75 8.42 2.91 10.31
C THR A 75 9.19 3.16 9.01
N ALA A 76 10.29 3.92 9.07
CA ALA A 76 11.11 4.23 7.91
C ALA A 76 11.71 2.98 7.28
N ILE A 77 12.23 2.04 8.10
CA ILE A 77 12.78 0.77 7.60
C ILE A 77 11.69 -0.05 6.90
N ALA A 78 10.51 -0.19 7.50
CA ALA A 78 9.40 -0.93 6.92
C ALA A 78 8.92 -0.29 5.60
N THR A 79 8.78 1.04 5.58
CA THR A 79 8.40 1.81 4.40
C THR A 79 9.44 1.70 3.28
N ILE A 80 10.73 1.76 3.60
CA ILE A 80 11.82 1.58 2.64
C ILE A 80 11.83 0.17 2.05
N ALA A 81 11.72 -0.86 2.90
CA ALA A 81 11.67 -2.25 2.44
C ALA A 81 10.48 -2.48 1.49
N THR A 82 9.32 -1.92 1.82
CA THR A 82 8.11 -1.99 0.98
C THR A 82 8.32 -1.27 -0.35
N ALA A 83 8.88 -0.05 -0.34
CA ALA A 83 9.14 0.72 -1.54
C ALA A 83 10.17 0.05 -2.47
N VAL A 84 11.17 -0.64 -1.91
CA VAL A 84 12.11 -1.50 -2.66
C VAL A 84 11.39 -2.69 -3.29
N GLY A 85 10.48 -3.35 -2.57
CA GLY A 85 9.65 -4.40 -3.16
C GLY A 85 8.83 -3.90 -4.35
N VAL A 86 8.15 -2.76 -4.17
CA VAL A 86 7.32 -2.13 -5.22
C VAL A 86 8.15 -1.69 -6.42
N SER A 87 9.34 -1.14 -6.23
CA SER A 87 10.22 -0.74 -7.34
C SER A 87 10.64 -1.95 -8.18
N PHE A 88 10.91 -3.10 -7.55
CA PHE A 88 11.20 -4.34 -8.26
C PHE A 88 9.99 -4.91 -9.00
N VAL A 89 8.81 -4.87 -8.40
CA VAL A 89 7.56 -5.28 -9.08
C VAL A 89 7.30 -4.40 -10.31
N LEU A 90 7.49 -3.08 -10.20
CA LEU A 90 7.33 -2.16 -11.32
C LEU A 90 8.34 -2.46 -12.44
N LEU A 91 9.62 -2.65 -12.10
CA LEU A 91 10.65 -3.03 -13.06
C LEU A 91 10.35 -4.38 -13.72
N ALA A 92 9.88 -5.38 -12.95
CA ALA A 92 9.50 -6.68 -13.48
C ALA A 92 8.33 -6.55 -14.46
N ALA A 93 7.31 -5.77 -14.12
CA ALA A 93 6.16 -5.52 -15.00
C ALA A 93 6.59 -4.84 -16.32
N MET A 94 7.46 -3.83 -16.26
CA MET A 94 8.02 -3.18 -17.44
C MET A 94 8.80 -4.16 -18.33
N LEU A 95 9.61 -5.04 -17.73
CA LEU A 95 10.41 -6.04 -18.45
C LEU A 95 9.51 -7.08 -19.12
N VAL A 96 8.51 -7.62 -18.41
CA VAL A 96 7.54 -8.60 -18.94
C VAL A 96 6.74 -8.01 -20.10
N ALA A 97 6.36 -6.73 -20.00
CA ALA A 97 5.65 -6.05 -21.08
C ALA A 97 6.54 -5.61 -22.25
N GLY A 98 7.86 -5.85 -22.19
CA GLY A 98 8.80 -5.43 -23.22
C GLY A 98 8.94 -3.91 -23.36
N ALA A 99 8.63 -3.16 -22.31
CA ALA A 99 8.69 -1.70 -22.32
C ALA A 99 10.14 -1.20 -22.34
N THR A 100 10.38 -0.08 -23.05
CA THR A 100 11.65 0.63 -22.96
C THR A 100 11.79 1.24 -21.56
N ILE A 101 12.98 1.10 -20.95
CA ILE A 101 13.27 1.71 -19.65
C ILE A 101 13.94 3.06 -19.88
N ASP A 102 13.12 4.05 -20.18
CA ASP A 102 13.48 5.47 -20.30
C ASP A 102 12.65 6.32 -19.32
N ARG A 103 12.99 7.61 -19.19
CA ARG A 103 12.33 8.51 -18.23
C ARG A 103 10.82 8.61 -18.46
N ARG A 104 10.37 8.74 -19.71
CA ARG A 104 8.95 8.94 -20.01
C ARG A 104 8.18 7.66 -19.73
N SER A 105 8.68 6.53 -20.23
CA SER A 105 8.09 5.22 -19.97
C SER A 105 8.02 4.93 -18.46
N ALA A 106 9.11 5.12 -17.71
CA ALA A 106 9.13 4.87 -16.27
C ALA A 106 8.10 5.73 -15.49
N ILE A 107 7.94 7.00 -15.85
CA ILE A 107 6.93 7.88 -15.22
C ILE A 107 5.52 7.40 -15.57
N THR A 108 5.24 7.06 -16.82
CA THR A 108 3.93 6.55 -17.24
C THR A 108 3.58 5.26 -16.49
N TRP A 109 4.52 4.33 -16.40
CA TRP A 109 4.36 3.07 -15.66
C TRP A 109 4.14 3.31 -14.17
N ALA A 110 4.86 4.24 -13.55
CA ALA A 110 4.68 4.59 -12.15
C ALA A 110 3.29 5.20 -11.88
N ILE A 111 2.84 6.12 -12.73
CA ILE A 111 1.50 6.72 -12.63
C ILE A 111 0.42 5.66 -12.83
N ALA A 112 0.54 4.82 -13.86
CA ALA A 112 -0.41 3.75 -14.13
C ALA A 112 -0.49 2.74 -12.97
N GLY A 113 0.67 2.34 -12.42
CA GLY A 113 0.74 1.48 -11.24
C GLY A 113 0.10 2.11 -10.00
N PHE A 114 0.36 3.40 -9.75
CA PHE A 114 -0.29 4.13 -8.65
C PHE A 114 -1.82 4.21 -8.85
N ILE A 115 -2.28 4.49 -10.07
CA ILE A 115 -3.71 4.53 -10.37
C ILE A 115 -4.36 3.17 -10.12
N ALA A 116 -3.76 2.09 -10.63
CA ALA A 116 -4.32 0.76 -10.52
C ALA A 116 -4.32 0.22 -9.09
N VAL A 117 -3.22 0.39 -8.35
CA VAL A 117 -3.02 -0.30 -7.06
C VAL A 117 -3.33 0.61 -5.85
N GLY A 118 -3.31 1.93 -6.05
CA GLY A 118 -3.53 2.93 -5.00
C GLY A 118 -4.82 3.73 -5.20
N LEU A 119 -4.87 4.55 -6.26
CA LEU A 119 -5.93 5.56 -6.41
C LEU A 119 -7.31 4.95 -6.67
N ALA A 120 -7.44 4.06 -7.65
CA ALA A 120 -8.74 3.48 -8.01
C ALA A 120 -9.34 2.62 -6.87
N PRO A 121 -8.58 1.72 -6.22
CA PRO A 121 -9.09 0.97 -5.07
C PRO A 121 -9.54 1.88 -3.92
N ALA A 122 -8.81 2.97 -3.66
CA ALA A 122 -9.12 3.92 -2.59
C ALA A 122 -10.39 4.76 -2.81
N ALA A 123 -10.84 4.91 -4.07
CA ALA A 123 -12.03 5.70 -4.38
C ALA A 123 -13.35 5.02 -3.96
N GLY A 124 -13.36 3.68 -3.84
CA GLY A 124 -14.59 2.91 -3.59
C GLY A 124 -14.87 2.59 -2.13
N LEU A 125 -13.86 2.67 -1.25
CA LEU A 125 -13.99 2.27 0.16
C LEU A 125 -13.26 3.26 1.05
N ALA A 126 -14.00 3.87 1.98
CA ALA A 126 -13.40 4.70 3.01
C ALA A 126 -12.43 3.87 3.89
N PRO A 127 -11.32 4.47 4.34
CA PRO A 127 -10.42 3.81 5.30
C PRO A 127 -11.18 3.50 6.60
N GLU A 128 -11.00 2.28 7.10
CA GLU A 128 -11.50 1.91 8.43
C GLU A 128 -10.50 2.32 9.50
N LEU A 129 -11.03 2.70 10.67
CA LEU A 129 -10.22 3.01 11.84
C LEU A 129 -9.52 1.72 12.32
N PRO A 130 -8.22 1.79 12.67
CA PRO A 130 -7.56 0.71 13.39
C PRO A 130 -8.38 0.30 14.62
N GLY A 131 -8.54 -1.01 14.87
CA GLY A 131 -9.28 -1.51 16.03
C GLY A 131 -10.82 -1.39 15.96
N SER A 132 -11.38 -0.87 14.86
CA SER A 132 -12.83 -0.93 14.62
C SER A 132 -13.31 -2.38 14.51
N ALA A 133 -14.54 -2.66 14.98
CA ALA A 133 -15.14 -3.99 14.88
C ALA A 133 -15.05 -4.50 13.44
N SER A 134 -14.58 -5.74 13.27
CA SER A 134 -14.19 -6.32 11.99
C SER A 134 -15.27 -6.15 10.93
N GLY A 135 -15.09 -5.18 10.03
CA GLY A 135 -15.83 -5.11 8.78
C GLY A 135 -15.55 -6.34 7.90
N ASP A 136 -16.28 -6.46 6.79
CA ASP A 136 -16.09 -7.53 5.80
C ASP A 136 -14.71 -7.45 5.13
N LEU A 137 -13.68 -8.03 5.76
CA LEU A 137 -12.31 -8.05 5.26
C LEU A 137 -12.23 -8.71 3.88
N THR A 138 -12.99 -9.80 3.68
CA THR A 138 -13.01 -10.53 2.42
C THR A 138 -13.57 -9.65 1.30
N GLY A 139 -14.67 -8.94 1.54
CA GLY A 139 -15.23 -7.98 0.59
C GLY A 139 -14.24 -6.87 0.21
N ARG A 140 -13.45 -6.37 1.17
CA ARG A 140 -12.41 -5.35 0.89
C ARG A 140 -11.25 -5.90 0.07
N GLN A 141 -10.79 -7.12 0.37
CA GLN A 141 -9.76 -7.79 -0.40
C GLN A 141 -10.24 -8.05 -1.83
N ALA A 142 -11.46 -8.54 -1.99
CA ALA A 142 -12.08 -8.75 -3.30
C ALA A 142 -12.22 -7.44 -4.08
N TRP A 143 -12.69 -6.37 -3.43
CA TRP A 143 -12.80 -5.04 -4.04
C TRP A 143 -11.44 -4.51 -4.49
N TRP A 144 -10.44 -4.58 -3.61
CA TRP A 144 -9.10 -4.08 -3.91
C TRP A 144 -8.49 -4.84 -5.10
N ILE A 145 -8.53 -6.18 -5.08
CA ILE A 145 -7.98 -7.01 -6.15
C ILE A 145 -8.75 -6.77 -7.46
N GLY A 146 -10.08 -6.82 -7.41
CA GLY A 146 -10.94 -6.63 -8.58
C GLY A 146 -10.72 -5.27 -9.23
N THR A 147 -10.69 -4.20 -8.42
CA THR A 147 -10.46 -2.84 -8.92
C THR A 147 -9.05 -2.68 -9.49
N ALA A 148 -8.04 -3.25 -8.82
CA ALA A 148 -6.66 -3.16 -9.28
C ALA A 148 -6.44 -3.89 -10.60
N VAL A 149 -6.97 -5.11 -10.73
CA VAL A 149 -6.88 -5.91 -11.96
C VAL A 149 -7.66 -5.23 -13.09
N ALA A 150 -8.92 -4.83 -12.85
CA ALA A 150 -9.73 -4.16 -13.86
C ALA A 150 -9.06 -2.87 -14.37
N THR A 151 -8.56 -2.04 -13.45
CA THR A 151 -7.88 -0.78 -13.81
C THR A 151 -6.58 -1.04 -14.56
N ALA A 152 -5.76 -2.00 -14.12
CA ALA A 152 -4.52 -2.36 -14.80
C ALA A 152 -4.78 -2.88 -16.23
N LEU A 153 -5.79 -3.73 -16.41
CA LEU A 153 -6.18 -4.24 -17.73
C LEU A 153 -6.71 -3.12 -18.62
N SER A 154 -7.58 -2.24 -18.12
CA SER A 154 -8.09 -1.10 -18.89
C SER A 154 -6.97 -0.18 -19.35
N LEU A 155 -6.04 0.20 -18.46
CA LEU A 155 -4.89 1.04 -18.82
C LEU A 155 -3.97 0.34 -19.84
N TRP A 156 -3.77 -0.97 -19.70
CA TRP A 156 -2.98 -1.76 -20.63
C TRP A 156 -3.63 -1.82 -22.02
N MET A 157 -4.94 -2.05 -22.09
CA MET A 157 -5.69 -2.07 -23.35
C MET A 157 -5.64 -0.70 -24.05
N LEU A 158 -5.88 0.40 -23.31
CA LEU A 158 -5.80 1.76 -23.84
C LEU A 158 -4.40 2.11 -24.36
N ALA A 159 -3.35 1.56 -23.75
CA ALA A 159 -1.97 1.78 -24.18
C ALA A 159 -1.57 0.94 -25.40
N ARG A 160 -2.29 -0.16 -25.69
CA ARG A 160 -1.89 -1.14 -26.72
C ARG A 160 -2.79 -1.16 -27.95
N PHE A 161 -4.04 -0.72 -27.83
CA PHE A 161 -5.02 -0.74 -28.90
C PHE A 161 -5.45 0.68 -29.28
N ASP A 162 -5.30 1.03 -30.56
CA ASP A 162 -5.62 2.37 -31.08
C ASP A 162 -7.12 2.57 -31.39
N SER A 163 -7.97 1.53 -31.27
CA SER A 163 -9.41 1.64 -31.56
C SER A 163 -10.28 1.18 -30.38
N PRO A 164 -11.30 1.98 -29.98
CA PRO A 164 -12.19 1.61 -28.89
C PRO A 164 -13.07 0.39 -29.19
N LEU A 165 -13.25 0.03 -30.48
CA LEU A 165 -14.05 -1.12 -30.89
C LEU A 165 -13.37 -2.47 -30.65
N VAL A 166 -12.04 -2.52 -30.66
CA VAL A 166 -11.28 -3.74 -30.29
C VAL A 166 -11.32 -3.97 -28.77
N ILE A 167 -11.49 -2.91 -27.97
CA ILE A 167 -11.57 -2.97 -26.49
C ILE A 167 -12.91 -3.56 -26.02
N VAL A 168 -13.98 -3.43 -26.82
CA VAL A 168 -15.32 -3.97 -26.50
C VAL A 168 -15.51 -5.40 -27.05
N ALA A 169 -14.69 -5.82 -28.01
CA ALA A 169 -14.82 -7.10 -28.73
C ALA A 169 -13.83 -8.20 -28.30
N ALA A 170 -12.90 -7.91 -27.39
CA ALA A 170 -11.93 -8.85 -26.82
C ALA A 170 -12.32 -9.23 -25.39
#